data_AF-A0A1D1VQ37-F1
#
_entry.id   AF-A0A1D1VQ37-F1
#
_cell.length_a   1.000
_cell.length_b   1.000
_cell.length_c   1.000
_cell.angle_alpha   90.00
_cell.angle_beta   90.00
_cell.angle_gamma   90.00
#
_symmetry.space_group_name_H-M   'P 1'
#
loop_
_entity.id
_entity.type
_entity.pdbx_description
1 polymer ?
#
loop_
_entity_poly.entity_id
_entity_poly.type
_entity_poly.pdbx_seq_one_letter_code
_entity_poly.pdbx_strand_id
1 'polypeptide(L)'
;MESSKSLLETFNRDGYAVISSFLTEEECQTLKAACGRIMEEMNPEEHSSHVFHVGEKATKSRDDYFLTSGDKIRFFFEPDAVDETGKLLVPKDISVNKIGHALAWIDPAFKKVTFSQKVAKVCRTLGLEDPRLVQSMYIFKNPGIGQKVNTHQDSTFLYVQPTSSLLGFWFALEDASEENGCLYFVPGSQNRVCAT
;
A
#
# COMPACT_ATOMS: atom_id res chain seq x y z
N MET A 1 8.23 10.41 -22.63
CA MET A 1 8.87 10.22 -21.32
C MET A 1 9.19 11.60 -20.79
N GLU A 2 8.56 12.02 -19.70
CA GLU A 2 8.81 13.34 -19.10
C GLU A 2 10.31 13.47 -18.75
N SER A 3 10.91 14.64 -18.97
CA SER A 3 12.34 14.80 -18.69
C SER A 3 12.62 14.66 -17.19
N SER A 4 13.77 14.10 -16.80
CA SER A 4 14.13 13.96 -15.38
C SER A 4 14.12 15.27 -14.61
N LYS A 5 14.32 16.41 -15.30
CA LYS A 5 14.23 17.75 -14.73
C LYS A 5 12.78 18.13 -14.38
N SER A 6 11.83 17.82 -15.27
CA SER A 6 10.39 18.05 -15.07
C SER A 6 9.83 17.26 -13.89
N LEU A 7 10.29 16.02 -13.71
CA LEU A 7 9.87 15.16 -12.60
C LEU A 7 10.27 15.77 -11.25
N LEU A 8 11.54 16.15 -11.09
CA LEU A 8 12.04 16.74 -9.84
C LEU A 8 11.36 18.07 -9.52
N GLU A 9 11.18 18.93 -10.52
CA GLU A 9 10.51 20.23 -10.36
C GLU A 9 9.05 20.06 -9.91
N THR A 10 8.30 19.16 -10.57
CA THR A 10 6.91 18.86 -10.21
C THR A 10 6.80 18.26 -8.81
N PHE A 11 7.64 17.26 -8.50
CA PHE A 11 7.64 16.61 -7.19
C PHE A 11 7.94 17.60 -6.05
N ASN A 12 8.95 18.47 -6.23
CA ASN A 12 9.29 19.48 -5.22
C ASN A 12 8.18 20.52 -5.04
N ARG A 13 7.50 20.93 -6.12
CA ARG A 13 6.41 21.89 -6.08
C ARG A 13 5.17 21.30 -5.40
N ASP A 14 4.72 20.13 -5.85
CA ASP A 14 3.39 19.60 -5.53
C ASP A 14 3.41 18.59 -4.38
N GLY A 15 4.57 18.00 -4.07
CA GLY A 15 4.71 16.92 -3.07
C GLY A 15 4.40 15.52 -3.62
N TYR A 16 4.01 15.44 -4.89
CA TYR A 16 3.80 14.21 -5.63
C TYR A 16 4.11 14.46 -7.11
N ALA A 17 4.30 13.38 -7.86
CA ALA A 17 4.42 13.43 -9.31
C ALA A 17 3.84 12.14 -9.92
N VAL A 18 3.28 12.24 -11.13
CA VAL A 18 2.67 11.12 -11.84
C VAL A 18 3.57 10.72 -13.00
N ILE A 19 4.00 9.46 -13.03
CA ILE A 19 4.77 8.90 -14.14
C ILE A 19 3.91 7.88 -14.88
N SER A 20 3.29 8.31 -15.98
CA SER A 20 2.45 7.43 -16.80
C SER A 20 3.26 6.29 -17.42
N SER A 21 2.64 5.10 -17.48
CA SER A 21 3.23 3.89 -18.09
C SER A 21 4.59 3.50 -17.50
N PHE A 22 4.77 3.69 -16.18
CA PHE A 22 6.02 3.33 -15.50
C PHE A 22 6.23 1.80 -15.46
N LEU A 23 5.18 1.05 -15.19
CA LEU A 23 5.15 -0.40 -15.32
C LEU A 23 4.62 -0.79 -16.71
N THR A 24 5.14 -1.88 -17.25
CA THR A 24 4.58 -2.50 -18.44
C THR A 24 3.33 -3.31 -18.09
N GLU A 25 2.49 -3.59 -19.08
CA GLU A 25 1.33 -4.47 -18.91
C GLU A 25 1.77 -5.84 -18.35
N GLU A 26 2.87 -6.40 -18.84
CA GLU A 26 3.43 -7.66 -18.35
C GLU A 26 3.84 -7.60 -16.87
N GLU A 27 4.47 -6.49 -16.43
CA GLU A 27 4.81 -6.29 -15.01
C GLU A 27 3.53 -6.20 -14.16
N CYS A 28 2.51 -5.47 -14.60
CA CYS A 28 1.23 -5.39 -13.91
C CYS A 28 0.55 -6.77 -13.80
N GLN A 29 0.50 -7.53 -14.89
CA GLN A 29 -0.06 -8.88 -14.90
C GLN A 29 0.73 -9.85 -14.01
N THR A 30 2.06 -9.72 -13.98
CA THR A 30 2.91 -10.52 -13.10
C THR A 30 2.62 -10.25 -11.62
N LEU A 31 2.46 -8.98 -11.23
CA LEU A 31 2.11 -8.61 -9.86
C LEU A 31 0.69 -9.05 -9.47
N LYS A 32 -0.28 -8.90 -10.38
CA LYS A 32 -1.65 -9.39 -10.18
C LYS A 32 -1.69 -10.91 -10.04
N ALA A 33 -0.96 -11.65 -10.88
CA ALA A 33 -0.86 -13.10 -10.79
C ALA A 33 -0.21 -13.56 -9.47
N ALA A 34 0.86 -12.89 -9.02
CA ALA A 34 1.47 -13.17 -7.72
C ALA A 34 0.47 -12.94 -6.57
N CYS A 35 -0.25 -11.82 -6.60
CA CYS A 35 -1.32 -11.54 -5.63
C CYS A 35 -2.42 -12.60 -5.67
N GLY A 36 -2.85 -13.03 -6.86
CA GLY A 36 -3.83 -14.10 -7.06
C GLY A 36 -3.41 -15.41 -6.40
N ARG A 37 -2.15 -15.85 -6.57
CA ARG A 37 -1.63 -17.03 -5.89
C ARG A 37 -1.61 -16.87 -4.37
N ILE A 38 -1.14 -15.71 -3.87
CA ILE A 38 -1.11 -15.40 -2.43
C ILE A 38 -2.52 -15.48 -1.83
N MET A 39 -3.52 -14.95 -2.56
CA MET A 39 -4.93 -15.01 -2.17
C MET A 39 -5.51 -16.43 -2.23
N GLU A 40 -5.11 -17.23 -3.21
CA GLU A 40 -5.52 -18.63 -3.33
C GLU A 40 -5.01 -19.47 -2.14
N GLU A 41 -3.73 -19.33 -1.81
CA GLU A 41 -3.05 -20.01 -0.70
C GLU A 41 -3.54 -19.55 0.69
N MET A 42 -4.11 -18.35 0.79
CA MET A 42 -4.58 -17.76 2.05
C MET A 42 -5.74 -18.56 2.68
N ASN A 43 -5.57 -18.88 3.96
CA ASN A 43 -6.61 -19.39 4.85
C ASN A 43 -7.24 -18.23 5.66
N PRO A 44 -8.52 -17.87 5.43
CA PRO A 44 -9.15 -16.74 6.12
C PRO A 44 -9.18 -16.88 7.64
N GLU A 45 -9.40 -18.09 8.18
CA GLU A 45 -9.55 -18.29 9.63
C GLU A 45 -8.28 -17.95 10.42
N GLU A 46 -7.10 -18.05 9.78
CA GLU A 46 -5.80 -17.68 10.37
C GLU A 46 -5.58 -16.17 10.42
N HIS A 47 -6.45 -15.40 9.78
CA HIS A 47 -6.23 -13.97 9.56
C HIS A 47 -7.42 -13.14 10.00
N SER A 48 -8.65 -13.48 9.62
CA SER A 48 -9.85 -12.65 9.80
C SER A 48 -10.17 -12.28 11.26
N SER A 49 -9.60 -13.02 12.21
CA SER A 49 -9.77 -12.75 13.63
C SER A 49 -9.23 -11.39 14.10
N HIS A 50 -8.38 -10.72 13.31
CA HIS A 50 -7.91 -9.37 13.66
C HIS A 50 -8.99 -8.29 13.49
N VAL A 51 -10.08 -8.52 12.76
CA VAL A 51 -10.91 -7.39 12.31
C VAL A 51 -11.73 -6.82 13.47
N PHE A 52 -12.46 -7.64 14.23
CA PHE A 52 -13.11 -7.25 15.49
C PHE A 52 -13.42 -8.47 16.35
N HIS A 53 -13.34 -8.30 17.66
CA HIS A 53 -13.90 -9.21 18.66
C HIS A 53 -14.34 -8.36 19.86
N VAL A 54 -15.44 -8.73 20.51
CA VAL A 54 -15.96 -8.01 21.70
C VAL A 54 -15.13 -8.40 22.94
N GLY A 55 -14.43 -7.43 23.54
CA GLY A 55 -13.72 -7.58 24.83
C GLY A 55 -12.22 -7.22 24.78
N GLU A 56 -11.63 -6.92 25.94
CA GLU A 56 -10.24 -6.40 26.07
C GLU A 56 -9.15 -7.35 25.53
N LYS A 57 -9.31 -8.67 25.71
CA LYS A 57 -8.36 -9.68 25.18
C LYS A 57 -8.31 -9.68 23.64
N ALA A 58 -9.41 -9.28 23.05
CA ALA A 58 -9.68 -9.35 21.64
C ALA A 58 -9.13 -8.12 20.90
N THR A 59 -9.21 -6.95 21.52
CA THR A 59 -8.53 -5.73 21.06
C THR A 59 -7.01 -5.91 21.02
N LYS A 60 -6.44 -6.57 22.03
CA LYS A 60 -4.99 -6.84 22.11
C LYS A 60 -4.49 -7.77 20.99
N SER A 61 -5.26 -8.81 20.67
CA SER A 61 -4.94 -9.76 19.59
C SER A 61 -4.91 -9.10 18.20
N ARG A 62 -5.84 -8.18 17.92
CA ARG A 62 -5.84 -7.40 16.67
C ARG A 62 -4.60 -6.54 16.55
N ASP A 63 -4.33 -5.76 17.59
CA ASP A 63 -3.23 -4.82 17.58
C ASP A 63 -1.90 -5.57 17.44
N ASP A 64 -1.75 -6.73 18.09
CA ASP A 64 -0.58 -7.61 17.94
C ASP A 64 -0.44 -8.16 16.50
N TYR A 65 -1.54 -8.57 15.85
CA TYR A 65 -1.53 -9.03 14.46
C TYR A 65 -1.11 -7.92 13.49
N PHE A 66 -1.53 -6.68 13.71
CA PHE A 66 -1.06 -5.56 12.91
C PHE A 66 0.40 -5.21 13.25
N LEU A 67 0.74 -5.01 14.52
CA LEU A 67 2.06 -4.55 14.97
C LEU A 67 3.20 -5.52 14.60
N THR A 68 2.92 -6.82 14.56
CA THR A 68 3.94 -7.85 14.23
C THR A 68 3.94 -8.27 12.75
N SER A 69 3.29 -7.50 11.87
CA SER A 69 3.16 -7.82 10.43
C SER A 69 4.25 -7.22 9.55
N GLY A 70 5.15 -6.39 10.12
CA GLY A 70 6.16 -5.62 9.38
C GLY A 70 7.11 -6.46 8.52
N ASP A 71 7.31 -7.72 8.88
CA ASP A 71 8.20 -8.71 8.24
C ASP A 71 7.42 -9.91 7.66
N LYS A 72 6.10 -9.78 7.46
CA LYS A 72 5.21 -10.86 7.02
C LYS A 72 4.36 -10.47 5.82
N ILE A 73 3.77 -11.48 5.18
CA ILE A 73 2.59 -11.32 4.33
C ILE A 73 1.39 -11.67 5.21
N ARG A 74 0.57 -10.66 5.52
CA ARG A 74 -0.66 -10.74 6.31
C ARG A 74 -1.77 -10.02 5.57
N PHE A 75 -3.00 -10.43 5.88
CA PHE A 75 -4.20 -10.01 5.19
C PHE A 75 -5.02 -9.15 6.13
N PHE A 76 -5.55 -8.05 5.62
CA PHE A 76 -6.40 -7.13 6.37
C PHE A 76 -7.73 -7.01 5.65
N PHE A 77 -8.82 -7.42 6.30
CA PHE A 77 -10.13 -7.50 5.66
C PHE A 77 -10.88 -6.17 5.70
N GLU A 78 -11.83 -6.02 4.79
CA GLU A 78 -12.83 -4.97 4.90
C GLU A 78 -13.63 -5.17 6.20
N PRO A 79 -13.94 -4.10 6.97
CA PRO A 79 -14.69 -4.22 8.21
C PRO A 79 -16.06 -4.91 8.03
N ASP A 80 -16.71 -4.66 6.89
CA ASP A 80 -18.03 -5.20 6.57
C ASP A 80 -17.98 -6.59 5.90
N ALA A 81 -16.77 -7.13 5.68
CA ALA A 81 -16.58 -8.43 5.04
C ALA A 81 -16.54 -9.61 6.03
N VAL A 82 -16.51 -9.34 7.33
CA VAL A 82 -16.44 -10.36 8.38
C VAL A 82 -17.43 -10.08 9.50
N ASP A 83 -17.93 -11.14 10.14
CA ASP A 83 -18.77 -11.04 11.32
C ASP A 83 -17.97 -10.96 12.63
N GLU A 84 -18.68 -10.86 13.76
CA GLU A 84 -18.09 -10.79 15.10
C GLU A 84 -17.28 -12.02 15.51
N THR A 85 -17.43 -13.14 14.79
CA THR A 85 -16.69 -14.39 15.01
C THR A 85 -15.49 -14.52 14.07
N GLY A 86 -15.27 -13.55 13.18
CA GLY A 86 -14.24 -13.58 12.14
C GLY A 86 -14.63 -14.41 10.91
N LYS A 87 -15.89 -14.83 10.77
CA LYS A 87 -16.34 -15.55 9.59
C LYS A 87 -16.60 -14.58 8.46
N LEU A 88 -16.21 -14.95 7.23
CA LEU A 88 -16.47 -14.13 6.05
C LEU A 88 -17.97 -14.05 5.74
N LEU A 89 -18.43 -12.82 5.52
CA LEU A 89 -19.79 -12.47 5.07
C LEU A 89 -19.89 -12.38 3.55
N VAL A 90 -18.75 -12.23 2.88
CA VAL A 90 -18.63 -12.11 1.43
C VAL A 90 -17.59 -13.09 0.89
N PRO A 91 -17.58 -13.38 -0.42
CA PRO A 91 -16.53 -14.19 -1.04
C PRO A 91 -15.10 -13.71 -0.73
N LYS A 92 -14.17 -14.67 -0.60
CA LYS A 92 -12.78 -14.44 -0.18
C LYS A 92 -12.08 -13.38 -1.03
N ASP A 93 -12.32 -13.42 -2.33
CA ASP A 93 -11.76 -12.54 -3.36
C ASP A 93 -12.14 -11.07 -3.22
N ILE A 94 -13.27 -10.75 -2.59
CA ILE A 94 -13.68 -9.36 -2.33
C ILE A 94 -13.60 -8.96 -0.85
N SER A 95 -13.17 -9.87 0.02
CA SER A 95 -13.16 -9.66 1.47
C SER A 95 -11.94 -8.89 1.99
N VAL A 96 -10.82 -8.91 1.27
CA VAL A 96 -9.54 -8.36 1.71
C VAL A 96 -9.38 -6.92 1.25
N ASN A 97 -9.17 -5.98 2.17
CA ASN A 97 -8.86 -4.58 1.88
C ASN A 97 -7.40 -4.40 1.42
N LYS A 98 -6.46 -5.06 2.11
CA LYS A 98 -5.03 -4.98 1.78
C LYS A 98 -4.24 -6.20 2.24
N ILE A 99 -3.09 -6.39 1.61
CA ILE A 99 -2.04 -7.33 2.03
C ILE A 99 -0.80 -6.52 2.41
N GLY A 100 -0.16 -6.85 3.53
CA GLY A 100 1.04 -6.16 4.01
C GLY A 100 1.81 -6.97 5.05
N HIS A 101 3.01 -6.57 5.47
CA HIS A 101 3.71 -5.34 5.08
C HIS A 101 5.06 -5.62 4.40
N ALA A 102 5.39 -6.89 4.12
CA ALA A 102 6.69 -7.31 3.58
C ALA A 102 6.60 -8.04 2.22
N LEU A 103 5.56 -7.79 1.42
CA LEU A 103 5.37 -8.38 0.08
C LEU A 103 6.65 -8.32 -0.78
N ALA A 104 7.28 -7.14 -0.90
CA ALA A 104 8.48 -6.97 -1.72
C ALA A 104 9.77 -7.57 -1.11
N TRP A 105 9.74 -7.98 0.16
CA TRP A 105 10.83 -8.74 0.76
C TRP A 105 10.66 -10.25 0.57
N ILE A 106 9.42 -10.74 0.59
CA ILE A 106 9.06 -12.16 0.62
C ILE A 106 8.74 -12.70 -0.77
N ASP A 107 7.90 -12.01 -1.55
CA ASP A 107 7.45 -12.49 -2.85
C ASP A 107 8.40 -12.03 -3.99
N PRO A 108 8.88 -12.95 -4.84
CA PRO A 108 9.83 -12.62 -5.92
C PRO A 108 9.32 -11.61 -6.96
N ALA A 109 8.02 -11.60 -7.28
CA ALA A 109 7.46 -10.71 -8.29
C ALA A 109 7.48 -9.26 -7.78
N PHE A 110 7.00 -9.04 -6.55
CA PHE A 110 7.04 -7.74 -5.90
C PHE A 110 8.49 -7.27 -5.69
N LYS A 111 9.38 -8.17 -5.23
CA LYS A 111 10.80 -7.87 -5.08
C LYS A 111 11.44 -7.40 -6.39
N LYS A 112 11.18 -8.10 -7.49
CA LYS A 112 11.75 -7.77 -8.81
C LYS A 112 11.38 -6.35 -9.25
N VAL A 113 10.12 -5.94 -9.06
CA VAL A 113 9.65 -4.59 -9.45
C VAL A 113 10.20 -3.52 -8.50
N THR A 114 10.09 -3.73 -7.18
CA THR A 114 10.53 -2.78 -6.16
C THR A 114 12.02 -2.48 -6.25
N PHE A 115 12.86 -3.49 -6.49
CA PHE A 115 14.32 -3.32 -6.60
C PHE A 115 14.81 -3.15 -8.06
N SER A 116 13.91 -2.82 -8.98
CA SER A 116 14.26 -2.62 -10.39
C SER A 116 15.10 -1.35 -10.62
N GLN A 117 15.86 -1.32 -11.72
CA GLN A 117 16.64 -0.15 -12.12
C GLN A 117 15.77 1.08 -12.39
N LYS A 118 14.50 0.89 -12.78
CA LYS A 118 13.55 1.99 -13.00
C LYS A 118 13.24 2.72 -11.69
N VAL A 119 12.92 1.97 -10.63
CA VAL A 119 12.67 2.53 -9.29
C VAL A 119 13.93 3.19 -8.75
N ALA A 120 15.07 2.51 -8.84
CA ALA A 120 16.35 3.07 -8.40
C ALA A 120 16.72 4.38 -9.12
N LYS A 121 16.37 4.52 -10.41
CA LYS A 121 16.58 5.75 -11.18
C LYS A 121 15.69 6.89 -10.65
N VAL A 122 14.44 6.61 -10.29
CA VAL A 122 13.55 7.61 -9.67
C VAL A 122 14.11 8.06 -8.32
N CYS A 123 14.49 7.13 -7.45
CA CYS A 123 15.13 7.45 -6.16
C CYS A 123 16.34 8.38 -6.33
N ARG A 124 17.25 8.05 -7.27
CA ARG A 124 18.41 8.91 -7.58
C ARG A 124 18.02 10.29 -8.13
N THR A 125 16.98 10.34 -8.96
CA THR A 125 16.47 11.60 -9.54
C THR A 125 15.92 12.53 -8.45
N LEU A 126 15.28 11.94 -7.43
CA LEU A 126 14.75 12.65 -6.27
C LEU A 126 15.79 12.88 -5.15
N GLY A 127 17.05 12.51 -5.37
CA GLY A 127 18.15 12.80 -4.45
C GLY A 127 18.28 11.83 -3.26
N LEU A 128 17.66 10.65 -3.31
CA LEU A 128 17.85 9.63 -2.28
C LEU A 128 19.24 8.99 -2.44
N GLU A 129 20.05 9.03 -1.37
CA GLU A 129 21.42 8.51 -1.36
C GLU A 129 21.48 7.01 -1.05
N ASP A 130 20.87 6.57 0.05
CA ASP A 130 20.82 5.17 0.50
C ASP A 130 19.37 4.74 0.80
N PRO A 131 18.51 4.61 -0.23
CA PRO A 131 17.10 4.28 -0.03
C PRO A 131 16.93 2.87 0.55
N ARG A 132 16.15 2.77 1.64
CA ARG A 132 15.77 1.49 2.28
C ARG A 132 14.28 1.26 2.17
N LEU A 133 13.88 0.03 1.86
CA LEU A 133 12.49 -0.38 1.82
C LEU A 133 11.99 -0.71 3.23
N VAL A 134 11.11 0.12 3.78
CA VAL A 134 10.54 -0.06 5.13
C VAL A 134 9.18 -0.76 5.14
N GLN A 135 8.43 -0.70 4.06
CA GLN A 135 7.08 -1.27 3.97
C GLN A 135 6.67 -1.48 2.50
N SER A 136 5.86 -2.51 2.25
CA SER A 136 5.19 -2.76 0.96
C SER A 136 3.79 -3.32 1.19
N MET A 137 2.81 -2.84 0.44
CA MET A 137 1.43 -3.28 0.53
C MET A 137 0.82 -3.49 -0.85
N TYR A 138 -0.17 -4.38 -0.92
CA TYR A 138 -1.11 -4.48 -2.03
C TYR A 138 -2.47 -3.99 -1.53
N ILE A 139 -3.06 -3.00 -2.21
CA ILE A 139 -4.34 -2.40 -1.80
C ILE A 139 -5.40 -2.82 -2.80
N PHE A 140 -6.47 -3.42 -2.30
CA PHE A 140 -7.66 -3.71 -3.07
C PHE A 140 -8.63 -2.53 -2.98
N LYS A 141 -9.34 -2.28 -4.08
CA LYS A 141 -10.51 -1.42 -4.11
C LYS A 141 -11.70 -2.25 -4.55
N ASN A 142 -12.16 -3.11 -3.63
CA ASN A 142 -13.21 -4.08 -3.91
C ASN A 142 -14.51 -3.35 -4.33
N PRO A 143 -15.18 -3.80 -5.39
CA PRO A 143 -16.43 -3.19 -5.83
C PRO A 143 -17.51 -3.29 -4.75
N GLY A 144 -18.23 -2.20 -4.50
CA GLY A 144 -19.34 -2.14 -3.55
C GLY A 144 -18.95 -2.01 -2.07
N ILE A 145 -17.87 -2.68 -1.63
CA ILE A 145 -17.47 -2.73 -0.21
C ILE A 145 -16.09 -2.12 0.10
N GLY A 146 -15.34 -1.70 -0.92
CA GLY A 146 -14.02 -1.11 -0.75
C GLY A 146 -14.07 0.20 0.04
N GLN A 147 -13.48 0.21 1.24
CA GLN A 147 -13.54 1.37 2.11
C GLN A 147 -12.73 2.57 1.58
N LYS A 148 -13.21 3.77 1.93
CA LYS A 148 -12.49 5.02 1.67
C LYS A 148 -11.26 5.12 2.57
N VAL A 149 -10.17 5.66 2.03
CA VAL A 149 -9.01 6.04 2.84
C VAL A 149 -9.17 7.52 3.17
N ASN A 150 -9.23 7.86 4.47
CA ASN A 150 -9.34 9.25 4.90
C ASN A 150 -8.04 10.02 4.58
N THR A 151 -8.15 11.35 4.45
CA THR A 151 -6.99 12.23 4.24
C THR A 151 -5.96 12.04 5.36
N HIS A 152 -4.70 11.84 4.98
CA HIS A 152 -3.59 11.62 5.92
C HIS A 152 -2.24 12.02 5.30
N GLN A 153 -1.19 11.99 6.12
CA GLN A 153 0.20 12.00 5.68
C GLN A 153 0.86 10.70 6.16
N ASP A 154 1.62 10.03 5.28
CA ASP A 154 2.26 8.75 5.61
C ASP A 154 3.23 8.87 6.79
N SER A 155 3.89 10.02 6.95
CA SER A 155 4.82 10.31 8.04
C SER A 155 4.17 10.34 9.43
N THR A 156 2.83 10.43 9.51
CA THR A 156 2.10 10.24 10.77
C THR A 156 2.17 8.79 11.25
N PHE A 157 2.31 7.83 10.34
CA PHE A 157 2.41 6.40 10.65
C PHE A 157 3.86 5.89 10.57
N LEU A 158 4.63 6.37 9.59
CA LEU A 158 6.01 6.01 9.33
C LEU A 158 6.92 7.22 9.63
N TYR A 159 7.02 7.58 10.91
CA TYR A 159 7.80 8.75 11.31
C TYR A 159 9.29 8.57 10.99
N VAL A 160 9.86 9.57 10.33
CA VAL A 160 11.31 9.69 10.07
C VAL A 160 11.72 11.16 10.19
N GLN A 161 12.97 11.40 10.58
CA GLN A 161 13.53 12.73 10.66
C GLN A 161 14.79 12.83 9.80
N PRO A 162 14.86 13.77 8.82
CA PRO A 162 13.79 14.70 8.42
C PRO A 162 12.65 13.98 7.66
N THR A 163 11.42 14.52 7.70
CA THR A 163 10.25 13.93 7.02
C THR A 163 10.45 13.75 5.52
N SER A 164 11.28 14.61 4.90
CA SER A 164 11.66 14.52 3.48
C SER A 164 12.45 13.25 3.13
N SER A 165 12.88 12.46 4.11
CA SER A 165 13.53 11.16 3.90
C SER A 165 12.54 10.01 3.65
N LEU A 166 11.23 10.22 3.82
CA LEU A 166 10.20 9.24 3.48
C LEU A 166 9.66 9.50 2.07
N LEU A 167 9.61 8.46 1.25
CA LEU A 167 9.05 8.52 -0.11
C LEU A 167 8.08 7.35 -0.33
N GLY A 168 6.86 7.67 -0.76
CA GLY A 168 5.87 6.69 -1.18
C GLY A 168 5.94 6.40 -2.69
N PHE A 169 5.93 5.12 -3.05
CA PHE A 169 5.68 4.69 -4.43
C PHE A 169 4.31 4.02 -4.49
N TRP A 170 3.43 4.53 -5.36
CA TRP A 170 2.14 3.92 -5.64
C TRP A 170 2.09 3.52 -7.12
N PHE A 171 1.79 2.24 -7.37
CA PHE A 171 1.72 1.68 -8.71
C PHE A 171 0.28 1.27 -9.02
N ALA A 172 -0.29 1.83 -10.08
CA ALA A 172 -1.57 1.37 -10.61
C ALA A 172 -1.37 0.01 -11.30
N LEU A 173 -2.04 -1.04 -10.81
CA LEU A 173 -2.06 -2.36 -11.44
C LEU A 173 -3.29 -2.58 -12.33
N GLU A 174 -4.26 -1.68 -12.17
CA GLU A 174 -5.48 -1.51 -12.95
C GLU A 174 -5.71 0.00 -13.12
N ASP A 175 -6.55 0.39 -14.08
CA ASP A 175 -6.88 1.79 -14.30
C ASP A 175 -7.54 2.39 -13.05
N ALA A 176 -7.04 3.55 -12.61
CA ALA A 176 -7.59 4.27 -11.46
C ALA A 176 -8.36 5.51 -11.93
N SER A 177 -9.66 5.54 -11.66
CA SER A 177 -10.60 6.60 -12.01
C SER A 177 -11.31 7.14 -10.76
N GLU A 178 -12.03 8.25 -10.92
CA GLU A 178 -12.85 8.80 -9.83
C GLU A 178 -13.92 7.79 -9.36
N GLU A 179 -14.43 6.96 -10.28
CA GLU A 179 -15.48 5.98 -10.01
C GLU A 179 -14.99 4.76 -9.21
N ASN A 180 -13.71 4.41 -9.31
CA ASN A 180 -13.13 3.25 -8.61
C ASN A 180 -12.13 3.61 -7.49
N GLY A 181 -12.07 4.90 -7.13
CA GLY A 181 -11.35 5.38 -5.96
C GLY A 181 -9.88 5.70 -6.22
N CYS A 182 -9.59 6.48 -7.26
CA CYS A 182 -8.28 7.08 -7.50
C CYS A 182 -7.79 7.96 -6.33
N LEU A 183 -6.50 8.31 -6.35
CA LEU A 183 -5.88 9.14 -5.33
C LEU A 183 -6.20 10.62 -5.55
N TYR A 184 -6.39 11.34 -4.44
CA TYR A 184 -6.48 12.79 -4.40
C TYR A 184 -5.35 13.33 -3.53
N PHE A 185 -4.72 14.43 -3.98
CA PHE A 185 -3.65 15.10 -3.26
C PHE A 185 -3.97 16.59 -3.12
N VAL A 186 -3.42 17.22 -2.07
CA VAL A 186 -3.41 18.68 -1.92
C VAL A 186 -2.01 19.18 -2.31
N PRO A 187 -1.82 19.78 -3.50
CA PRO A 187 -0.50 20.21 -3.95
C PRO A 187 0.18 21.17 -2.98
N GLY A 188 1.45 20.94 -2.66
CA GLY A 188 2.25 21.78 -1.77
C GLY A 188 2.00 21.53 -0.27
N SER A 189 1.09 20.61 0.09
CA SER A 189 0.77 20.29 1.49
C SER A 189 1.92 19.63 2.26
N GLN A 190 2.91 19.03 1.58
CA GLN A 190 4.12 18.47 2.18
C GLN A 190 4.98 19.50 2.93
N ASN A 191 4.84 20.80 2.59
CA ASN A 191 5.56 21.89 3.25
C ASN A 191 4.86 22.37 4.53
N ARG A 192 3.70 21.80 4.87
CA ARG A 192 2.94 22.15 6.07
C ARG A 192 3.20 21.09 7.13
N VAL A 193 3.52 21.55 8.34
CA VAL A 193 3.49 20.69 9.51
C VAL A 193 2.02 20.46 9.86
N CYS A 194 1.58 19.21 9.90
CA CYS A 194 0.25 18.89 10.40
C CYS A 194 0.17 19.38 11.86
N ALA A 195 -0.72 20.31 12.16
CA ALA A 195 -1.04 20.63 13.54
C ALA A 195 -1.69 19.38 14.15
N THR A 196 -0.96 18.74 15.07
CA THR A 196 -1.48 17.64 15.91
C THR A 196 -2.45 18.17 16.94
#